data_AF-U9T567-F1
#
_entry.id   AF-U9T567-F1
#
_cell.length_a   1.000
_cell.length_b   1.000
_cell.length_c   1.000
_cell.angle_alpha   90.00
_cell.angle_beta   90.00
_cell.angle_gamma   90.00
#
_symmetry.space_group_name_H-M   'P 1'
#
loop_
_entity.id
_entity.type
_entity.pdbx_description
1 polymer ?
#
loop_
_entity_poly.entity_id
_entity_poly.type
_entity_poly.pdbx_seq_one_letter_code
_entity_poly.pdbx_strand_id
1 'polypeptide(L)' 'MSIHEYFNRKHTEWSITGFLNESNEDPFRAKIGLYLKSLETIYDYEHGKRQEMARFLLDKYRKASKKNIFFY' A
#
# COMPACT_ATOMS: atom_id res chain seq x y z
N MET A 1 6.39 -7.60 12.81
CA MET A 1 6.08 -6.58 11.79
C MET A 1 4.68 -6.07 12.07
N SER A 2 4.47 -4.76 12.18
CA SER A 2 3.17 -4.18 12.53
C SER A 2 2.47 -3.69 11.25
N ILE A 3 1.25 -4.15 11.02
CA ILE A 3 0.38 -3.62 9.96
C ILE A 3 -0.27 -2.35 10.52
N HIS A 4 -0.22 -1.26 9.78
CA HIS A 4 -0.83 0.00 10.21
C HIS A 4 -2.36 -0.14 10.39
N GLU A 5 -2.92 0.50 11.42
CA GLU A 5 -4.34 0.36 11.81
C GLU A 5 -5.32 0.69 10.67
N TYR A 6 -4.91 1.57 9.74
CA TYR A 6 -5.63 1.87 8.49
C TYR A 6 -6.10 0.61 7.74
N PHE A 7 -5.30 -0.46 7.74
CA PHE A 7 -5.62 -1.71 7.05
C PHE A 7 -6.57 -2.63 7.82
N ASN A 8 -6.96 -2.27 9.04
CA ASN A 8 -8.03 -2.95 9.77
C ASN A 8 -9.41 -2.71 9.13
N ARG A 9 -9.51 -1.72 8.22
CA ARG A 9 -10.72 -1.46 7.42
C ARG A 9 -10.96 -2.51 6.34
N LYS A 10 -12.13 -2.45 5.72
CA LYS A 10 -12.46 -3.32 4.58
C LYS A 10 -11.46 -3.10 3.44
N HIS A 11 -11.04 -4.20 2.83
CA HIS A 11 -10.06 -4.18 1.73
C HIS A 11 -10.50 -3.33 0.52
N THR A 12 -11.81 -3.08 0.36
CA THR A 12 -12.37 -2.20 -0.68
C THR A 12 -12.16 -0.72 -0.42
N GLU A 13 -11.87 -0.33 0.82
CA GLU A 13 -11.68 1.06 1.24
C GLU A 13 -10.20 1.48 1.24
N TRP A 14 -9.29 0.53 0.99
CA TRP A 14 -7.86 0.80 1.00
C TRP A 14 -7.47 1.68 -0.18
N SER A 15 -6.98 2.88 0.11
CA SER A 15 -6.42 3.81 -0.87
C SER A 15 -5.17 4.46 -0.32
N ILE A 16 -4.14 4.58 -1.17
CA ILE A 16 -2.92 5.32 -0.82
C ILE A 16 -3.23 6.77 -0.43
N THR A 17 -4.21 7.42 -1.08
CA THR A 17 -4.60 8.80 -0.73
C THR A 17 -5.26 8.88 0.64
N GLY A 18 -6.11 7.91 0.98
CA GLY A 18 -6.73 7.82 2.30
C GLY A 18 -5.68 7.59 3.38
N PHE A 19 -4.75 6.68 3.14
CA PHE A 19 -3.62 6.45 4.05
C PHE A 19 -2.76 7.71 4.22
N LEU A 20 -2.43 8.42 3.14
CA LEU A 20 -1.60 9.62 3.21
C LEU A 20 -2.28 10.77 3.95
N ASN A 21 -3.61 10.86 3.88
CA ASN A 21 -4.39 11.88 4.56
C ASN A 21 -4.56 11.58 6.06
N GLU A 22 -4.65 10.30 6.44
CA GLU A 22 -4.80 9.88 7.83
C GLU A 22 -3.47 9.64 8.55
N SER A 23 -2.41 9.30 7.82
CA SER A 23 -1.07 9.12 8.39
C SER A 23 -0.48 10.47 8.79
N ASN A 24 -0.06 10.57 10.04
CA ASN A 24 0.67 11.73 10.58
C ASN A 24 2.20 11.63 10.40
N GLU A 25 2.70 10.61 9.68
CA GLU A 25 4.13 10.31 9.60
C GLU A 25 4.85 11.16 8.54
N ASP A 26 5.60 12.18 8.93
CA ASP A 26 6.42 12.92 7.98
C ASP A 26 7.86 12.38 7.90
N PRO A 27 8.50 12.42 6.71
CA PRO A 27 8.08 13.05 5.45
C PRO A 27 7.20 12.16 4.54
N PHE A 28 6.54 12.75 3.54
CA PHE A 28 5.68 12.07 2.54
C PHE A 28 6.24 10.75 1.97
N ARG A 29 7.55 10.67 1.72
CA ARG A 29 8.21 9.44 1.25
C ARG A 29 8.13 8.31 2.28
N ALA A 30 8.24 8.61 3.57
CA ALA A 30 8.12 7.65 4.65
C ALA A 30 6.70 7.07 4.72
N LYS A 31 5.65 7.91 4.56
CA LYS A 31 4.26 7.44 4.48
C LYS A 31 4.06 6.41 3.36
N ILE A 32 4.58 6.71 2.18
CA ILE A 32 4.50 5.77 1.04
C ILE A 32 5.24 4.47 1.36
N GLY A 33 6.44 4.56 1.94
CA GLY A 33 7.20 3.39 2.37
C GLY A 33 6.43 2.53 3.37
N LEU A 34 5.78 3.14 4.35
CA LEU A 34 4.98 2.45 5.37
C LEU A 34 3.71 1.83 4.80
N TYR A 35 3.04 2.53 3.87
CA TYR A 35 1.90 2.00 3.14
C TYR A 35 2.28 0.75 2.34
N LEU A 36 3.36 0.82 1.56
CA LEU A 36 3.83 -0.31 0.75
C LEU A 36 4.29 -1.47 1.63
N LYS A 37 5.05 -1.20 2.70
CA LYS A 37 5.52 -2.23 3.63
C LYS A 37 4.36 -2.93 4.36
N SER A 38 3.30 -2.18 4.70
CA SER A 38 2.08 -2.76 5.27
C SER A 38 1.37 -3.67 4.26
N LEU A 39 1.27 -3.26 2.99
CA LEU A 39 0.74 -4.10 1.92
C LEU A 39 1.57 -5.35 1.68
N GLU A 40 2.90 -5.26 1.70
CA GLU A 40 3.80 -6.43 1.59
C GLU A 40 3.60 -7.38 2.78
N THR A 41 3.48 -6.83 4.00
CA THR A 41 3.18 -7.64 5.20
C THR A 41 1.83 -8.35 5.07
N ILE A 42 0.79 -7.67 4.60
CA ILE A 42 -0.53 -8.30 4.35
C ILE A 42 -0.41 -9.37 3.27
N TYR A 43 0.37 -9.12 2.23
CA TYR A 43 0.59 -10.07 1.15
C TYR A 43 1.31 -11.35 1.64
N ASP A 44 2.28 -11.20 2.54
CA ASP A 44 3.08 -12.32 3.06
C ASP A 44 2.37 -13.11 4.16
N TYR A 45 1.58 -12.44 5.01
CA TYR A 45 0.99 -13.05 6.22
C TYR A 45 -0.53 -13.27 6.17
N GLU A 46 -1.28 -12.54 5.34
CA GLU A 46 -2.72 -12.77 5.18
C GLU A 46 -3.05 -13.68 4.00
N HIS A 47 -4.25 -14.27 4.04
CA HIS A 47 -4.76 -15.15 3.00
C HIS A 47 -6.15 -14.72 2.52
N GLY A 48 -6.48 -15.08 1.28
CA GLY A 48 -7.79 -14.80 0.67
C GLY A 48 -7.89 -13.39 0.06
N LYS A 49 -9.08 -12.78 0.15
CA LYS A 49 -9.38 -11.51 -0.56
C LYS A 49 -8.47 -10.35 -0.18
N ARG A 50 -8.00 -10.32 1.07
CA ARG A 50 -7.08 -9.28 1.57
C ARG A 50 -5.69 -9.41 0.94
N GLN A 51 -5.19 -10.64 0.80
CA GLN A 51 -3.94 -10.93 0.08
C GLN A 51 -4.02 -10.56 -1.40
N GLU A 52 -5.11 -10.95 -2.08
CA GLU A 52 -5.33 -10.63 -3.49
C GLU A 52 -5.39 -9.11 -3.72
N MET A 53 -6.11 -8.38 -2.86
CA MET A 53 -6.18 -6.93 -2.93
C MET A 53 -4.83 -6.27 -2.67
N ALA A 54 -4.07 -6.75 -1.68
CA ALA A 54 -2.74 -6.24 -1.39
C ALA A 54 -1.79 -6.44 -2.58
N ARG A 55 -1.80 -7.63 -3.20
CA ARG A 55 -1.07 -7.92 -4.42
C ARG A 55 -1.48 -7.01 -5.58
N PHE A 56 -2.77 -6.81 -5.79
CA PHE A 56 -3.30 -5.94 -6.84
C PHE A 56 -2.84 -4.49 -6.68
N LEU A 57 -2.89 -3.95 -5.46
CA LEU A 57 -2.41 -2.61 -5.14
C LEU A 57 -0.90 -2.50 -5.36
N LEU A 58 -0.10 -3.44 -4.83
CA LEU A 58 1.35 -3.47 -5.02
C LEU A 58 1.73 -3.51 -6.51
N ASP A 59 1.07 -4.36 -7.30
CA ASP A 59 1.32 -4.45 -8.74
C ASP A 59 0.94 -3.16 -9.47
N LYS A 60 -0.18 -2.53 -9.11
CA LYS A 60 -0.61 -1.23 -9.64
C LYS A 60 0.45 -0.15 -9.40
N TYR A 61 0.98 -0.05 -8.18
CA TYR A 61 1.99 0.96 -7.84
C TYR A 61 3.37 0.64 -8.45
N ARG A 62 3.79 -0.63 -8.48
CA ARG A 62 5.03 -1.05 -9.17
C ARG A 62 4.95 -0.79 -10.67
N LYS A 63 3.81 -1.06 -11.32
CA LYS A 63 3.58 -0.74 -12.74
C LYS A 63 3.57 0.76 -12.99
N ALA A 64 2.96 1.56 -12.12
CA ALA A 64 3.01 3.02 -12.24
C ALA A 64 4.44 3.56 -12.15
N SER A 65 5.26 3.00 -11.24
CA SER A 65 6.68 3.34 -11.15
C SER A 65 7.46 2.97 -12.42
N LYS A 66 7.19 1.79 -13.02
CA LYS A 66 7.81 1.38 -14.28
C LYS A 66 7.35 2.22 -15.48
N LYS A 67 6.07 2.62 -15.54
CA LYS A 67 5.54 3.44 -16.65
C LYS A 67 6.15 4.85 -16.70
N ASN A 68 6.55 5.39 -15.56
CA ASN A 68 7.24 6.70 -15.50
C ASN A 68 8.72 6.64 -15.93
N ILE A 69 9.30 5.46 -16.17
CA ILE A 69 10.69 5.32 -16.64
C ILE A 69 10.77 5.27 -18.17
N PHE A 70 9.64 5.12 -18.88
CA PHE A 70 9.62 5.04 -20.36
C PHE A 70 9.30 6.36 -21.08
N PHE A 71 9.30 7.49 -20.37
CA PHE A 71 9.27 8.82 -20.97
C PHE A 71 10.54 9.58 -20.55
N TYR A 72 11.67 9.21 -21.15
CA TYR A 72 12.89 10.02 -21.21
C TYR A 72 13.59 9.75 -22.54
#